data_AF-A0A7S2URW7-F1
#
_entry.id   AF-A0A7S2URW7-F1
#
_cell.length_a   1.000
_cell.length_b   1.000
_cell.length_c   1.000
_cell.angle_alpha   90.00
_cell.angle_beta   90.00
_cell.angle_gamma   90.00
#
_symmetry.space_group_name_H-M   'P 1'
#
loop_
_entity.id
_entity.type
_entity.pdbx_description
1 polymer ?
#
loop_
_entity_poly.entity_id
_entity_poly.type
_entity_poly.pdbx_seq_one_letter_code
_entity_poly.pdbx_strand_id
1 'polypeptide(L)'
;GEWKNAMKNGNGRKIYKNGTIYEGDWENDEKDGQGTYTWADGARYEGEWKHGMLNGNGKSVCKDGNVYEGNWKDDEKDGQSTYTWADGDRYEGEWKNGVKKGYGK
;
A
#
# COMPACT_ATOMS: atom_id res chain seq x y z
N GLY A 1 -11.88 -0.27 -17.03
CA GLY A 1 -10.63 0.46 -17.20
C GLY A 1 -10.84 1.44 -18.32
N GLU A 2 -10.61 2.71 -18.04
CA GLU A 2 -10.64 3.75 -19.07
C GLU A 2 -9.29 3.76 -19.78
N TRP A 3 -9.31 3.97 -21.10
CA TRP A 3 -8.10 3.99 -21.92
C TRP A 3 -8.00 5.37 -22.53
N LYS A 4 -6.85 6.02 -22.35
CA LYS A 4 -6.54 7.30 -23.00
C LYS A 4 -5.20 7.13 -23.70
N ASN A 5 -5.15 7.42 -25.01
CA ASN A 5 -3.94 7.28 -25.84
C ASN A 5 -3.30 5.87 -25.75
N ALA A 6 -4.13 4.82 -25.69
CA ALA A 6 -3.71 3.42 -25.48
C ALA A 6 -3.06 3.08 -24.13
N MET A 7 -3.00 4.03 -23.18
CA MET A 7 -2.55 3.81 -21.82
C MET A 7 -3.74 3.68 -20.87
N LYS A 8 -3.61 2.86 -19.82
CA LYS A 8 -4.58 2.79 -18.72
C LYS A 8 -4.62 4.12 -17.99
N ASN A 9 -5.81 4.68 -17.90
CA ASN A 9 -6.09 5.90 -17.16
C ASN A 9 -7.39 5.70 -16.37
N GLY A 10 -7.53 6.38 -15.24
CA GLY A 10 -8.71 6.25 -14.37
C GLY A 10 -8.78 4.89 -13.66
N ASN A 11 -9.95 4.53 -13.13
CA ASN A 11 -10.06 3.34 -12.29
C ASN A 11 -10.02 2.02 -13.09
N GLY A 12 -9.26 1.05 -12.60
CA GLY A 12 -9.10 -0.23 -13.28
C GLY A 12 -8.56 -1.35 -12.41
N ARG A 13 -8.90 -2.58 -12.80
CA ARG A 13 -8.43 -3.81 -12.19
C ARG A 13 -7.44 -4.54 -13.10
N LYS A 14 -6.29 -4.93 -12.56
CA LYS A 14 -5.26 -5.75 -13.23
C LYS A 14 -4.99 -7.01 -12.42
N ILE A 15 -5.16 -8.15 -13.08
CA ILE A 15 -4.78 -9.46 -12.53
C ILE A 15 -3.45 -9.84 -13.17
N TYR A 16 -2.45 -10.10 -12.36
CA TYR A 16 -1.12 -10.51 -12.79
C TYR A 16 -1.05 -12.04 -12.91
N LYS A 17 -0.13 -12.54 -13.72
CA LYS A 17 0.03 -14.00 -13.96
C LYS A 17 0.32 -14.79 -12.69
N ASN A 18 0.96 -14.16 -11.70
CA ASN A 18 1.27 -14.76 -10.41
C ASN A 18 0.06 -14.79 -9.44
N GLY A 19 -1.11 -14.31 -9.85
CA GLY A 19 -2.31 -14.24 -9.02
C GLY A 19 -2.46 -12.95 -8.22
N THR A 20 -1.47 -12.06 -8.22
CA THR A 20 -1.58 -10.73 -7.64
C THR A 20 -2.67 -9.92 -8.34
N ILE A 21 -3.37 -9.07 -7.60
CA ILE A 21 -4.43 -8.22 -8.12
C ILE A 21 -4.13 -6.78 -7.69
N TYR A 22 -4.20 -5.85 -8.64
CA TYR A 22 -4.33 -4.43 -8.33
C TYR A 22 -5.70 -3.93 -8.79
N GLU A 23 -6.34 -3.13 -7.96
CA GLU A 23 -7.59 -2.43 -8.26
C GLU A 23 -7.51 -1.01 -7.73
N GLY A 24 -7.57 -0.04 -8.61
CA GLY A 24 -7.35 1.36 -8.23
C GLY A 24 -7.16 2.26 -9.43
N ASP A 25 -6.65 3.44 -9.14
CA ASP A 25 -6.45 4.51 -10.09
C ASP A 25 -5.16 4.29 -10.91
N TRP A 26 -5.27 4.56 -12.21
CA TRP A 26 -4.18 4.46 -13.16
C TRP A 26 -3.93 5.82 -13.81
N GLU A 27 -2.67 6.16 -14.01
CA GLU A 27 -2.26 7.29 -14.83
C GLU A 27 -1.07 6.86 -15.70
N ASN A 28 -1.17 7.04 -17.01
CA ASN A 28 -0.09 6.68 -17.96
C ASN A 28 0.46 5.25 -17.78
N ASP A 29 -0.41 4.25 -17.60
CA ASP A 29 -0.06 2.84 -17.33
C ASP A 29 0.62 2.55 -15.97
N GLU A 30 0.78 3.55 -15.12
CA GLU A 30 1.26 3.43 -13.75
C GLU A 30 0.10 3.47 -12.74
N LYS A 31 0.31 2.89 -11.56
CA LYS A 31 -0.62 3.00 -10.44
C LYS A 31 -0.42 4.38 -9.82
N ASP A 32 -1.46 5.20 -9.77
CA ASP A 32 -1.37 6.58 -9.28
C ASP A 32 -2.73 7.01 -8.73
N GLY A 33 -2.78 7.55 -7.52
CA GLY A 33 -4.03 7.82 -6.80
C GLY A 33 -4.36 6.74 -5.77
N GLN A 34 -5.63 6.40 -5.59
CA GLN A 34 -6.05 5.41 -4.59
C GLN A 34 -6.07 4.01 -5.18
N GLY A 35 -5.62 3.01 -4.41
CA GLY A 35 -5.66 1.64 -4.89
C GLY A 35 -5.42 0.57 -3.85
N THR A 36 -5.97 -0.60 -4.15
CA THR A 36 -5.77 -1.84 -3.44
C THR A 36 -4.83 -2.76 -4.23
N TYR A 37 -3.79 -3.26 -3.58
CA TYR A 37 -2.91 -4.29 -4.12
C TYR A 37 -2.96 -5.52 -3.23
N THR A 38 -3.45 -6.63 -3.78
CA THR A 38 -3.55 -7.93 -3.09
C THR A 38 -2.49 -8.87 -3.67
N TRP A 39 -1.51 -9.25 -2.84
CA TRP A 39 -0.49 -10.22 -3.21
C TRP A 39 -1.08 -11.64 -3.29
N ALA A 40 -0.43 -12.51 -4.04
CA ALA A 40 -0.87 -13.88 -4.23
C ALA A 40 -0.84 -14.73 -2.94
N ASP A 41 -0.05 -14.30 -1.95
CA ASP A 41 0.03 -14.92 -0.63
C ASP A 41 -1.06 -14.43 0.34
N GLY A 42 -1.95 -13.55 -0.11
CA GLY A 42 -3.06 -13.00 0.67
C GLY A 42 -2.74 -11.71 1.42
N ALA A 43 -1.48 -11.24 1.43
CA ALA A 43 -1.19 -9.90 1.92
C ALA A 43 -1.94 -8.86 1.08
N ARG A 44 -2.27 -7.71 1.66
CA ARG A 44 -3.00 -6.63 0.99
C ARG A 44 -2.49 -5.27 1.41
N TYR A 45 -2.39 -4.34 0.47
CA TYR A 45 -2.20 -2.92 0.72
C TYR A 45 -3.39 -2.15 0.19
N GLU A 46 -3.84 -1.15 0.93
CA GLU A 46 -4.87 -0.21 0.54
C GLU A 46 -4.41 1.20 0.91
N GLY A 47 -4.28 2.07 -0.08
CA GLY A 47 -3.79 3.42 0.16
C GLY A 47 -3.39 4.15 -1.12
N GLU A 48 -2.61 5.20 -0.91
CA GLU A 48 -2.13 6.09 -1.97
C GLU A 48 -0.97 5.46 -2.77
N TRP A 49 -1.00 5.70 -4.07
CA TRP A 49 -0.01 5.29 -5.05
C TRP A 49 0.49 6.51 -5.80
N LYS A 50 1.77 6.50 -6.14
CA LYS A 50 2.38 7.52 -7.00
C LYS A 50 3.46 6.89 -7.85
N HIS A 51 3.39 7.05 -9.17
CA HIS A 51 4.33 6.46 -10.12
C HIS A 51 4.60 4.96 -9.88
N GLY A 52 3.55 4.20 -9.56
CA GLY A 52 3.63 2.77 -9.33
C GLY A 52 4.09 2.33 -7.93
N MET A 53 4.52 3.27 -7.07
CA MET A 53 5.02 3.04 -5.71
C MET A 53 3.96 3.39 -4.66
N LEU A 54 4.05 2.76 -3.48
CA LEU A 54 3.28 3.14 -2.30
C LEU A 54 3.70 4.55 -1.88
N ASN A 55 2.71 5.42 -1.65
CA ASN A 55 2.93 6.80 -1.21
C ASN A 55 1.82 7.20 -0.23
N GLY A 56 1.93 8.39 0.36
CA GLY A 56 0.88 8.95 1.22
C GLY A 56 0.43 8.02 2.35
N ASN A 57 -0.85 8.06 2.72
CA ASN A 57 -1.39 7.21 3.75
C ASN A 57 -1.78 5.85 3.18
N GLY A 58 -1.46 4.78 3.92
CA GLY A 58 -1.85 3.43 3.52
C GLY A 58 -1.89 2.42 4.65
N LYS A 59 -2.74 1.42 4.46
CA LYS A 59 -2.94 0.27 5.31
C LYS A 59 -2.42 -0.99 4.63
N SER A 60 -1.41 -1.63 5.21
CA SER A 60 -0.91 -2.93 4.80
C SER A 60 -1.34 -4.00 5.78
N VAL A 61 -1.94 -5.07 5.28
CA VAL A 61 -2.28 -6.28 6.03
C VAL A 61 -1.35 -7.39 5.53
N CYS A 62 -0.50 -7.86 6.43
CA CYS A 62 0.39 -8.99 6.18
C CYS A 62 -0.41 -10.30 6.16
N LYS A 63 0.14 -11.33 5.51
CA LYS A 63 -0.47 -12.66 5.43
C LYS A 63 -0.71 -13.34 6.79
N ASP A 64 0.01 -12.90 7.81
CA ASP A 64 -0.10 -13.39 9.20
C ASP A 64 -1.18 -12.65 10.01
N GLY A 65 -1.88 -11.69 9.39
CA GLY A 65 -2.92 -10.89 10.02
C GLY A 65 -2.41 -9.60 10.67
N ASN A 66 -1.09 -9.38 10.69
CA ASN A 66 -0.55 -8.13 11.22
C ASN A 66 -0.92 -6.96 10.30
N VAL A 67 -1.27 -5.83 10.91
CA VAL A 67 -1.72 -4.63 10.21
C VAL A 67 -0.72 -3.50 10.46
N TYR A 68 -0.34 -2.81 9.40
CA TYR A 68 0.41 -1.57 9.46
C TYR A 68 -0.44 -0.45 8.85
N GLU A 69 -0.66 0.63 9.57
CA GLU A 69 -1.34 1.82 9.09
C GLU A 69 -0.42 3.01 9.29
N GLY A 70 -0.05 3.72 8.23
CA GLY A 70 0.88 4.84 8.35
C GLY A 70 1.15 5.50 7.02
N ASN A 71 2.08 6.46 7.07
CA ASN A 71 2.55 7.15 5.89
C ASN A 71 3.65 6.34 5.17
N TRP A 72 3.64 6.43 3.85
CA TRP A 72 4.52 5.76 2.91
C TRP A 72 5.15 6.78 1.98
N LYS A 73 6.39 6.53 1.61
CA LYS A 73 7.12 7.33 0.65
C LYS A 73 8.03 6.42 -0.15
N ASP A 74 7.79 6.35 -1.46
CA ASP A 74 8.60 5.59 -2.41
C ASP A 74 8.80 4.12 -1.97
N ASP A 75 7.69 3.43 -1.65
CA ASP A 75 7.62 2.06 -1.10
C ASP A 75 8.15 1.86 0.34
N GLU A 76 8.70 2.91 0.96
CA GLU A 76 9.18 2.86 2.34
C GLU A 76 8.19 3.46 3.34
N LYS A 77 8.21 2.93 4.57
CA LYS A 77 7.47 3.50 5.70
C LYS A 77 8.13 4.81 6.15
N ASP A 78 7.37 5.89 6.20
CA ASP A 78 7.86 7.22 6.57
C ASP A 78 6.83 7.97 7.42
N GLY A 79 7.21 8.47 8.60
CA GLY A 79 6.34 9.20 9.51
C GLY A 79 5.64 8.34 10.57
N GLN A 80 4.56 8.86 11.14
CA GLN A 80 3.81 8.17 12.20
C GLN A 80 3.06 6.96 11.66
N SER A 81 3.03 5.90 12.46
CA SER A 81 2.30 4.71 12.11
C SER A 81 1.77 3.98 13.33
N THR A 82 0.77 3.17 13.07
CA THR A 82 0.27 2.14 13.94
C THR A 82 0.67 0.78 13.36
N TYR A 83 1.23 -0.07 14.20
CA TYR A 83 1.31 -1.50 13.94
C TYR A 83 0.34 -2.22 14.88
N THR A 84 -0.49 -3.09 14.35
CA THR A 84 -1.41 -3.93 15.12
C THR A 84 -1.08 -5.38 14.84
N TRP A 85 -0.74 -6.12 15.89
CA TRP A 85 -0.48 -7.55 15.78
C TRP A 85 -1.79 -8.31 15.59
N ALA A 86 -1.70 -9.53 15.07
CA ALA A 86 -2.87 -10.38 14.84
C ALA A 86 -3.66 -10.73 16.11
N ASP A 87 -3.02 -10.66 17.28
CA ASP A 87 -3.64 -10.83 18.60
C ASP A 87 -4.39 -9.58 19.10
N GLY A 88 -4.27 -8.46 18.39
CA GLY A 88 -4.89 -7.18 18.72
C GLY A 88 -3.99 -6.21 19.49
N ASP A 89 -2.78 -6.61 19.88
CA ASP A 89 -1.82 -5.69 20.46
C ASP A 89 -1.51 -4.57 19.46
N ARG A 90 -1.22 -3.38 19.96
CA ARG A 90 -0.99 -2.20 19.12
C ARG A 90 0.26 -1.47 19.57
N TYR A 91 1.03 -1.02 18.60
CA TYR A 91 2.21 -0.19 18.76
C TYR A 91 2.07 1.06 17.91
N GLU A 92 2.26 2.22 18.53
CA GLU A 92 2.25 3.49 17.82
C GLU A 92 3.64 4.12 17.87
N GLY A 93 4.21 4.47 16.73
CA GLY A 93 5.53 5.09 16.68
C GLY A 93 5.89 5.70 15.35
N GLU A 94 6.98 6.48 15.36
CA GLU A 94 7.54 7.13 14.19
C GLU A 94 8.47 6.16 13.43
N TRP A 95 8.35 6.16 12.11
CA TRP A 95 9.27 5.48 11.20
C TRP A 95 9.96 6.53 10.35
N LYS A 96 11.22 6.29 10.02
CA LYS A 96 11.93 7.12 9.05
C LYS A 96 12.81 6.22 8.20
N ASN A 97 12.64 6.27 6.88
CA ASN A 97 13.35 5.41 5.92
C ASN A 97 13.28 3.92 6.28
N GLY A 98 12.08 3.42 6.62
CA GLY A 98 11.87 2.03 7.00
C GLY A 98 12.44 1.61 8.38
N VAL A 99 13.07 2.52 9.13
CA VAL A 99 13.61 2.24 10.47
C VAL A 99 12.70 2.83 11.55
N LYS A 100 12.37 2.00 12.55
CA LYS A 100 11.63 2.40 13.76
C LYS A 100 12.41 3.46 14.53
N LYS A 101 11.87 4.68 14.62
CA LYS A 101 12.41 5.78 15.42
C LYS A 101 11.60 5.95 16.70
N GLY A 102 12.26 5.75 17.84
CA GLY A 102 11.71 6.03 19.16
C GLY A 102 11.08 4.83 19.89
N TYR A 103 10.76 5.07 21.16
CA TYR A 103 10.00 4.16 22.01
C TYR A 103 8.52 4.42 21.76
N GLY A 104 7.88 3.61 20.92
CA GLY A 104 6.41 3.66 20.82
C GLY A 104 5.76 3.14 22.09
N LYS A 105 4.51 3.58 22.30
CA LYS A 105 3.67 3.20 23.43
C LYS A 105 2.87 1.95 23.13
#